data_AF-A0A6M0A156-F1
#
_entry.id   AF-A0A6M0A156-F1
#
_cell.length_a   1.000
_cell.length_b   1.000
_cell.length_c   1.000
_cell.angle_alpha   90.00
_cell.angle_beta   90.00
_cell.angle_gamma   90.00
#
_symmetry.space_group_name_H-M   'P 1'
#
loop_
_entity.id
_entity.type
_entity.pdbx_description
1 polymer ?
#
loop_
_entity_poly.entity_id
_entity_poly.type
_entity_poly.pdbx_seq_one_letter_code
_entity_poly.pdbx_strand_id
1 'polypeptide(L)'
;MKAIFKYLIYPTPGQKTRLAKLFGCICWRNTFLWSCYRKREPVVWNDSLACCQEKYTLREKKPINSDLQKLFITQAKKTEYREWLSEVSAIPLQQSLNDLNQAYQNFFQSTKGQRKGRPIKPPKFIH
;
A
#
# COMPACT_ATOMS: atom_id res chain seq x y z
N MET A 1 16.23 10.03 25.35
CA MET A 1 16.75 10.12 23.97
C MET A 1 16.61 8.75 23.32
N LYS A 2 15.97 8.64 22.15
CA LYS A 2 15.81 7.35 21.43
C LYS A 2 17.03 7.17 20.53
N ALA A 3 17.91 6.23 20.85
CA ALA A 3 19.06 5.92 20.02
C ALA A 3 18.58 5.28 18.70
N ILE A 4 19.06 5.80 17.57
CA ILE A 4 18.78 5.26 16.25
C ILE A 4 19.96 4.38 15.86
N PHE A 5 19.75 3.07 15.84
CA PHE A 5 20.76 2.12 15.42
C PHE A 5 20.55 1.76 13.95
N LYS A 6 21.64 1.80 13.17
CA LYS A 6 21.67 1.26 11.80
C LYS A 6 22.30 -0.13 11.83
N TYR A 7 21.54 -1.13 11.42
CA TYR A 7 22.02 -2.50 11.28
C TYR A 7 21.89 -2.94 9.82
N LEU A 8 22.91 -3.64 9.32
CA LEU A 8 22.85 -4.37 8.06
C LEU A 8 22.33 -5.78 8.35
N ILE A 9 21.26 -6.18 7.67
CA ILE A 9 20.67 -7.51 7.81
C ILE A 9 21.01 -8.30 6.54
N TYR A 10 21.55 -9.51 6.70
CA TYR A 10 21.86 -10.43 5.60
C TYR A 10 20.85 -11.59 5.59
N PRO A 11 19.73 -11.47 4.87
CA PRO A 11 18.69 -12.48 4.88
C PRO A 11 19.13 -13.76 4.17
N THR A 12 18.70 -14.90 4.69
CA THR A 12 18.87 -16.21 4.04
C THR A 12 18.09 -16.27 2.72
N PRO A 13 18.41 -17.17 1.78
CA PRO A 13 17.68 -17.28 0.51
C PRO A 13 16.16 -17.43 0.68
N GLY A 14 15.71 -18.24 1.65
CA GLY A 14 14.28 -18.38 1.97
C GLY A 14 13.64 -17.10 2.51
N GLN A 15 14.37 -16.33 3.32
CA GLN A 15 13.91 -15.02 3.81
C GLN A 15 13.82 -14.00 2.67
N LYS A 16 14.77 -14.00 1.72
CA LYS A 16 14.72 -13.14 0.53
C LYS A 16 13.46 -13.39 -0.30
N THR A 17 13.10 -14.66 -0.52
CA THR A 17 11.87 -15.01 -1.25
C THR A 17 10.62 -14.52 -0.51
N ARG A 18 10.55 -14.69 0.81
CA ARG A 18 9.41 -14.22 1.63
C ARG A 18 9.30 -12.70 1.61
N LEU A 19 10.42 -11.99 1.74
CA LEU A 19 10.47 -10.53 1.65
C LEU A 19 10.07 -10.06 0.24
N ALA A 20 10.55 -10.72 -0.82
CA ALA A 20 10.16 -10.39 -2.18
C ALA A 20 8.66 -10.59 -2.43
N LYS A 21 8.06 -11.67 -1.90
CA LYS A 21 6.61 -11.88 -1.93
C LYS A 21 5.88 -10.76 -1.17
N LEU A 22 6.32 -10.45 0.05
CA LEU A 22 5.70 -9.45 0.92
C LEU A 22 5.76 -8.06 0.30
N PHE A 23 6.93 -7.62 -0.16
CA PHE A 23 7.08 -6.32 -0.81
C PHE A 23 6.34 -6.29 -2.14
N GLY A 24 6.36 -7.36 -2.94
CA GLY A 24 5.63 -7.44 -4.20
C GLY A 24 4.11 -7.32 -4.07
N CYS A 25 3.51 -7.73 -2.94
CA CYS A 25 2.09 -7.48 -2.66
C CYS A 25 1.77 -6.01 -2.39
N ILE A 26 2.75 -5.23 -1.91
CA ILE A 26 2.57 -3.86 -1.41
C ILE A 26 3.00 -2.83 -2.45
N CYS A 27 4.15 -3.04 -3.10
CA CYS A 27 4.78 -2.15 -4.07
C CYS A 27 5.58 -3.01 -5.05
N TRP A 28 5.45 -2.79 -6.37
CA TRP A 28 6.44 -3.36 -7.26
C TRP A 28 6.87 -2.45 -8.40
N ARG A 29 8.20 -2.28 -8.45
CA ARG A 29 9.00 -2.20 -9.67
C ARG A 29 10.28 -3.00 -9.44
N ASN A 30 10.38 -4.22 -10.00
CA ASN A 30 11.68 -4.73 -10.42
C ASN A 30 11.61 -5.84 -11.48
N THR A 31 11.26 -5.44 -12.70
CA THR A 31 11.30 -6.22 -13.94
C THR A 31 12.50 -7.17 -13.98
N PHE A 32 12.27 -8.50 -13.90
CA PHE A 32 12.99 -9.48 -14.74
C PHE A 32 12.55 -10.95 -14.59
N LEU A 33 11.80 -11.34 -13.54
CA LEU A 33 11.38 -12.75 -13.33
C LEU A 33 9.87 -12.97 -13.34
N TRP A 34 9.12 -12.05 -13.95
CA TRP A 34 7.67 -11.95 -13.75
C TRP A 34 6.84 -11.88 -15.03
N SER A 35 7.42 -12.21 -16.18
CA SER A 35 6.67 -12.34 -17.44
C SER A 35 5.71 -13.52 -17.49
N CYS A 36 5.73 -14.45 -16.51
CA CYS A 36 4.85 -15.61 -16.50
C CYS A 36 3.65 -15.51 -15.55
N TYR A 37 3.56 -14.49 -14.68
CA TYR A 37 2.41 -14.26 -13.79
C TYR A 37 1.66 -12.99 -14.22
N ARG A 38 0.76 -13.19 -15.19
CA ARG A 38 -0.13 -12.19 -15.81
C ARG A 38 -0.95 -11.46 -14.72
N LYS A 39 -0.78 -10.14 -14.60
CA LYS A 39 -1.47 -9.19 -13.68
C LYS A 39 -1.11 -9.29 -12.19
N ARG A 40 0.04 -8.75 -11.81
CA ARG A 40 0.30 -8.42 -10.40
C ARG A 40 0.83 -6.98 -10.27
N GLU A 41 -0.01 -6.01 -10.63
CA GLU A 41 0.28 -4.61 -10.30
C GLU A 41 0.24 -4.39 -8.77
N PRO A 42 0.75 -3.27 -8.23
CA PRO A 42 0.70 -2.98 -6.79
C PRO A 42 -0.76 -2.89 -6.31
N VAL A 43 -1.33 -4.02 -5.89
CA VAL A 43 -2.79 -4.18 -5.82
C VAL A 43 -3.39 -3.27 -4.76
N VAL A 44 -2.96 -3.39 -3.50
CA VAL A 44 -3.73 -2.79 -2.41
C VAL A 44 -3.57 -1.27 -2.33
N TRP A 45 -2.35 -0.74 -2.52
CA TRP A 45 -2.13 0.71 -2.53
C TRP A 45 -2.76 1.38 -3.75
N ASN A 46 -2.46 0.88 -4.96
CA ASN A 46 -2.95 1.55 -6.17
C ASN A 46 -4.47 1.39 -6.31
N ASP A 47 -5.06 0.22 -6.01
CA ASP A 47 -6.52 0.07 -6.08
C ASP A 47 -7.25 0.96 -5.07
N SER A 48 -6.74 1.05 -3.83
CA SER A 48 -7.35 1.91 -2.82
C SER A 48 -7.17 3.39 -3.15
N LEU A 49 -6.04 3.78 -3.74
CA LEU A 49 -5.83 5.13 -4.26
C LEU A 49 -6.78 5.44 -5.41
N ALA A 50 -6.94 4.53 -6.37
CA ALA A 50 -7.85 4.67 -7.50
C ALA A 50 -9.30 4.86 -7.02
N CYS A 51 -9.76 4.01 -6.09
CA CYS A 51 -11.08 4.14 -5.47
C CYS A 51 -11.27 5.49 -4.75
N CYS A 52 -10.23 5.96 -4.04
CA CYS A 52 -10.28 7.28 -3.41
C CYS A 52 -10.35 8.42 -4.45
N GLN A 53 -9.65 8.30 -5.57
CA GLN A 53 -9.69 9.27 -6.67
C GLN A 53 -11.05 9.27 -7.38
N GLU A 54 -11.61 8.10 -7.68
CA GLU A 54 -12.95 7.97 -8.27
C GLU A 54 -14.02 8.62 -7.39
N LYS A 55 -14.04 8.29 -6.09
CA LYS A 55 -14.96 8.93 -5.14
C LYS A 55 -14.78 10.43 -5.06
N TYR A 56 -13.54 10.91 -5.14
CA TYR A 56 -13.27 12.34 -5.20
C TYR A 56 -13.82 12.99 -6.49
N THR A 57 -13.68 12.34 -7.65
CA THR A 57 -14.27 12.83 -8.91
C THR A 57 -15.80 12.89 -8.85
N LEU A 58 -16.43 11.94 -8.15
CA LEU A 58 -17.86 11.89 -7.87
C LEU A 58 -18.30 12.88 -6.76
N ARG A 59 -17.38 13.67 -6.19
CA ARG A 59 -17.60 14.58 -5.05
C ARG A 59 -18.15 13.89 -3.80
N GLU A 60 -17.92 12.59 -3.68
CA GLU A 60 -18.28 11.81 -2.51
C GLU A 60 -17.26 12.00 -1.38
N LYS A 61 -17.68 11.63 -0.15
CA LYS A 61 -16.77 11.60 0.99
C LYS A 61 -15.71 10.53 0.80
N LYS A 62 -14.50 10.82 1.29
CA LYS A 62 -13.40 9.84 1.33
C LYS A 62 -13.88 8.58 2.11
N PRO A 63 -13.67 7.38 1.56
CA PRO A 63 -14.03 6.14 2.25
C PRO A 63 -13.21 5.95 3.53
N ILE A 64 -13.81 5.28 4.52
CA ILE A 64 -13.17 4.97 5.79
C ILE A 64 -12.14 3.87 5.55
N ASN A 65 -11.01 3.92 6.27
CA ASN A 65 -9.93 2.93 6.14
C ASN A 65 -10.42 1.49 6.40
N SER A 66 -11.37 1.29 7.31
CA SER A 66 -11.99 -0.02 7.57
C SER A 66 -12.71 -0.58 6.34
N ASP A 67 -13.34 0.29 5.55
CA ASP A 67 -14.08 -0.13 4.36
C ASP A 67 -13.11 -0.50 3.25
N LEU A 68 -12.03 0.29 3.08
CA LEU A 68 -10.94 -0.05 2.18
C LEU A 68 -10.29 -1.41 2.53
N GLN A 69 -10.06 -1.68 3.81
CA GLN A 69 -9.54 -2.98 4.26
C GLN A 69 -10.51 -4.13 3.92
N LYS A 70 -11.81 -3.95 4.15
CA LYS A 70 -12.81 -4.98 3.81
C LYS A 70 -12.85 -5.24 2.31
N LEU A 71 -12.85 -4.21 1.48
CA LEU A 71 -12.92 -4.34 0.02
C LEU A 71 -11.63 -4.93 -0.57
N PHE A 72 -10.48 -4.33 -0.27
CA PHE A 72 -9.21 -4.63 -0.94
C PHE A 72 -8.39 -5.75 -0.27
N ILE A 73 -8.74 -6.17 0.94
CA ILE A 73 -8.10 -7.31 1.62
C ILE A 73 -9.11 -8.44 1.79
N THR A 74 -10.19 -8.23 2.54
CA THR A 74 -11.08 -9.34 2.94
C THR A 74 -11.89 -9.90 1.78
N GLN A 75 -12.49 -9.06 0.94
CA GLN A 75 -13.25 -9.48 -0.23
C GLN A 75 -12.32 -9.90 -1.36
N ALA A 76 -11.23 -9.15 -1.57
CA ALA A 76 -10.21 -9.49 -2.56
C ALA A 76 -9.68 -10.93 -2.40
N LYS A 77 -9.36 -11.36 -1.17
CA LYS A 77 -8.86 -12.72 -0.89
C LYS A 77 -9.84 -13.85 -1.29
N LYS A 78 -11.14 -13.55 -1.43
CA LYS A 78 -12.16 -14.53 -1.84
C LYS A 78 -12.26 -14.71 -3.36
N THR A 79 -11.63 -13.82 -4.13
CA THR A 79 -11.64 -13.89 -5.59
C THR A 79 -10.48 -14.74 -6.09
N GLU A 80 -10.72 -15.65 -7.03
CA GLU A 80 -9.71 -16.56 -7.58
C GLU A 80 -8.49 -15.80 -8.14
N TYR A 81 -8.72 -14.65 -8.79
CA TYR A 81 -7.67 -13.79 -9.32
C TYR A 81 -6.72 -13.21 -8.26
N ARG A 82 -7.14 -13.18 -6.98
CA ARG A 82 -6.40 -12.58 -5.86
C ARG A 82 -6.19 -13.53 -4.70
N GLU A 83 -6.38 -14.84 -4.90
CA GLU A 83 -6.15 -15.86 -3.89
C GLU A 83 -4.72 -15.83 -3.35
N TRP A 84 -3.75 -15.48 -4.20
CA TRP A 84 -2.33 -15.33 -3.83
C TRP A 84 -2.08 -14.27 -2.73
N LEU A 85 -3.01 -13.33 -2.48
CA LEU A 85 -2.93 -12.42 -1.32
C LEU A 85 -3.06 -13.15 0.02
N SER A 86 -3.59 -14.37 0.01
CA SER A 86 -3.69 -15.25 1.19
C SER A 86 -2.36 -15.96 1.50
N GLU A 87 -1.44 -16.06 0.53
CA GLU A 87 -0.09 -16.59 0.78
C GLU A 87 0.78 -15.66 1.65
N VAL A 88 0.38 -14.40 1.79
CA VAL A 88 1.11 -13.37 2.52
C VAL A 88 0.32 -12.93 3.76
N SER A 89 1.04 -12.58 4.81
CA SER A 89 0.45 -12.05 6.04
C SER A 89 -0.44 -10.84 5.74
N ALA A 90 -1.57 -10.73 6.44
CA ALA A 90 -2.48 -9.60 6.29
C ALA A 90 -1.92 -8.29 6.89
N ILE A 91 -0.97 -8.38 7.82
CA ILE A 91 -0.37 -7.25 8.53
C ILE A 91 0.26 -6.22 7.56
N PRO A 92 1.16 -6.59 6.64
CA PRO A 92 1.72 -5.64 5.67
C PRO A 92 0.67 -4.96 4.79
N LEU A 93 -0.40 -5.67 4.42
CA LEU A 93 -1.48 -5.11 3.60
C LEU A 93 -2.28 -4.05 4.37
N GLN A 94 -2.61 -4.35 5.63
CA GLN A 94 -3.25 -3.40 6.52
C GLN A 94 -2.37 -2.18 6.77
N GLN A 95 -1.07 -2.39 6.96
CA GLN A 95 -0.12 -1.30 7.18
C GLN A 95 -0.04 -0.39 5.95
N SER A 96 -0.02 -0.94 4.74
CA SER A 96 -0.04 -0.15 3.51
C SER A 96 -1.26 0.77 3.42
N LEU A 97 -2.45 0.29 3.78
CA LEU A 97 -3.66 1.12 3.84
C LEU A 97 -3.62 2.18 4.95
N ASN A 98 -3.00 1.85 6.10
CA ASN A 98 -2.77 2.82 7.16
C ASN A 98 -1.83 3.94 6.71
N ASP A 99 -0.75 3.59 5.99
CA ASP A 99 0.21 4.54 5.44
C ASP A 99 -0.48 5.45 4.40
N LEU A 100 -1.40 4.90 3.58
CA LEU A 100 -2.21 5.68 2.65
C LEU A 100 -3.13 6.65 3.38
N ASN A 101 -3.79 6.18 4.45
CA ASN A 101 -4.64 7.03 5.26
C ASN A 101 -3.84 8.17 5.91
N GLN A 102 -2.66 7.87 6.45
CA GLN A 102 -1.76 8.85 7.04
C GLN A 102 -1.26 9.85 5.99
N ALA A 103 -0.94 9.40 4.76
CA ALA A 103 -0.54 10.28 3.67
C ALA A 103 -1.64 11.30 3.32
N TYR A 104 -2.90 10.86 3.27
CA TYR A 104 -4.04 11.77 3.09
C TYR A 104 -4.25 12.72 4.28
N GLN A 105 -4.15 12.24 5.52
CA GLN A 105 -4.25 13.10 6.70
C GLN A 105 -3.18 14.19 6.67
N ASN A 106 -1.93 13.81 6.35
CA ASN A 106 -0.82 14.74 6.20
C ASN A 106 -1.07 15.75 5.07
N PHE A 107 -1.61 15.31 3.94
CA PHE A 107 -2.02 16.19 2.84
C PHE A 107 -3.07 17.22 3.30
N PHE A 108 -4.16 16.78 3.93
CA PHE A 108 -5.22 17.68 4.41
C PHE A 108 -4.76 18.60 5.54
N GLN A 109 -3.88 18.16 6.43
CA GLN A 109 -3.29 19.02 7.46
C GLN A 109 -2.36 20.08 6.84
N SER A 110 -1.63 19.70 5.78
CA SER A 110 -0.77 20.62 5.04
C SER A 110 -1.58 21.67 4.29
N THR A 111 -2.71 21.32 3.67
CA THR A 111 -3.58 22.29 2.97
C THR A 111 -4.27 23.26 3.93
N LYS A 112 -4.56 22.81 5.17
CA LYS A 112 -5.10 23.66 6.24
C LYS A 112 -4.06 24.52 6.96
N GLY A 113 -2.78 24.43 6.60
CA GLY A 113 -1.70 25.19 7.25
C GLY A 113 -1.36 24.74 8.68
N GLN A 114 -1.87 23.60 9.13
CA GLN A 114 -1.65 23.10 10.50
C GLN A 114 -0.24 22.53 10.70
N ARG A 115 0.48 22.23 9.61
CA ARG A 115 1.82 21.66 9.62
C ARG A 115 2.86 22.70 9.22
N LYS A 116 3.88 22.88 10.06
CA LYS A 116 5.07 23.66 9.69
C LYS A 116 5.94 22.85 8.72
N GLY A 117 6.18 23.38 7.52
CA GLY A 117 7.05 22.76 6.51
C GLY A 117 6.59 22.98 5.08
N ARG A 118 7.27 22.32 4.12
CA ARG A 118 6.90 22.36 2.71
C ARG A 118 5.52 21.73 2.49
N PRO A 119 4.71 22.28 1.56
CA PRO A 119 3.40 21.72 1.26
C PRO A 119 3.52 20.29 0.74
N ILE A 120 2.69 19.41 1.28
CA ILE A 120 2.66 18.00 0.89
C ILE A 120 1.77 17.87 -0.35
N LYS A 121 2.25 17.13 -1.35
CA LYS A 121 1.48 16.81 -2.56
C LYS A 121 0.53 15.64 -2.28
N PRO A 122 -0.59 15.51 -3.01
CA PRO A 122 -1.50 14.39 -2.83
C PRO A 122 -0.77 13.06 -3.10
N PRO A 123 -1.23 11.95 -2.49
CA PRO A 123 -0.61 10.64 -2.70
C PRO A 123 -0.69 10.24 -4.17
N LYS A 124 0.38 9.60 -4.67
CA LYS A 124 0.50 9.17 -6.06
C LYS A 124 0.53 7.64 -6.14
N PHE A 125 0.19 7.13 -7.33
CA PHE A 125 0.42 5.72 -7.65
C PHE A 125 1.90 5.39 -7.52
N ILE A 126 2.18 4.21 -6.99
CA ILE A 126 3.53 3.69 -6.87
C ILE A 126 3.78 2.87 -8.15
N HIS A 127 4.82 3.24 -8.91
CA HIS A 127 5.21 2.63 -10.18
C HIS A 127 6.50 1.83 -10.08
#